data_AF-A0A1G3EDJ2-F1
#
_entry.id   AF-A0A1G3EDJ2-F1
#
_cell.length_a   1.000
_cell.length_b   1.000
_cell.length_c   1.000
_cell.angle_alpha   90.00
_cell.angle_beta   90.00
_cell.angle_gamma   90.00
#
_symmetry.space_group_name_H-M   'P 1'
#
loop_
_entity.id
_entity.type
_entity.pdbx_description
1 polymer ?
#
loop_
_entity_poly.entity_id
_entity_poly.type
_entity_poly.pdbx_seq_one_letter_code
_entity_poly.pdbx_strand_id
1 'polypeptide(L)'
;HAQGKRFYVVVNIAPHNAKLKTFLKDLAPVVAMGPDALIMSDPGLIMLVREHFPQMAIHLSVQANAVNWASVEFWRQQGLTRAILSRELSLEEIGEIREKVPGMELEVFVHGALCMAYSGRCLLSGYINKRDPNQGSCTNACRWEYKTHEGKENELGEIVQQYEPIPVQQIPAQPIEPTLGSGGPTDQLFLLEDASRPGELMSAYEDEHGTYIMNSKDLRAVQHVERLLQMGVHSLKIEGRTKSHYYCARTAQVYRKAIDDAMAGKPFDKSLMDTLESLAHRGYTEGFLRRHVHDEYQNYQHGFSVSEQQQFVGELTGERVNGLAEVKVKNRFAVGDLLELMTPQGNLNFRLERLEKHSGEALSVAPGDGHTVYLPVPESIDLNYALLMRNLEGTSSR
;
A
#
# COMPACT_ATOMS: atom_id res chain seq x y z
N HIS A 1 -2.18 22.06 -8.47
CA HIS A 1 -2.81 22.58 -9.69
C HIS A 1 -1.86 22.97 -10.83
N ALA A 2 -0.67 23.55 -10.59
CA ALA A 2 0.24 23.99 -11.66
C ALA A 2 0.57 22.92 -12.74
N GLN A 3 0.57 21.63 -12.36
CA GLN A 3 0.76 20.50 -13.29
C GLN A 3 -0.55 19.99 -13.95
N GLY A 4 -1.63 20.78 -13.91
CA GLY A 4 -2.95 20.38 -14.42
C GLY A 4 -3.61 19.25 -13.63
N LYS A 5 -3.15 18.98 -12.40
CA LYS A 5 -3.68 17.91 -11.53
C LYS A 5 -4.65 18.49 -10.50
N ARG A 6 -5.71 17.72 -10.23
CA ARG A 6 -6.67 17.96 -9.14
C ARG A 6 -6.08 17.49 -7.80
N PHE A 7 -6.43 18.17 -6.73
CA PHE A 7 -6.00 17.90 -5.36
C PHE A 7 -7.20 17.79 -4.44
N TYR A 8 -7.35 16.64 -3.78
CA TYR A 8 -8.46 16.36 -2.87
C TYR A 8 -7.92 16.23 -1.44
N VAL A 9 -8.58 16.87 -0.48
CA VAL A 9 -8.17 16.82 0.93
C VAL A 9 -9.06 15.85 1.70
N VAL A 10 -8.45 15.00 2.51
CA VAL A 10 -9.16 14.01 3.31
C VAL A 10 -9.56 14.60 4.67
N VAL A 11 -10.85 14.59 4.98
CA VAL A 11 -11.48 15.10 6.21
C VAL A 11 -12.55 14.09 6.68
N ASN A 12 -12.12 12.85 6.94
CA ASN A 12 -12.99 11.68 7.03
C ASN A 12 -12.95 10.94 8.39
N ILE A 13 -12.46 11.60 9.43
CA ILE A 13 -12.49 11.04 10.79
C ILE A 13 -13.94 10.94 11.27
N ALA A 14 -14.22 10.02 12.19
CA ALA A 14 -15.42 10.05 13.03
C ALA A 14 -15.12 10.93 14.26
N PRO A 15 -15.59 12.20 14.32
CA PRO A 15 -15.24 13.11 15.41
C PRO A 15 -16.05 12.85 16.68
N HIS A 16 -15.47 13.17 17.83
CA HIS A 16 -16.23 13.40 19.06
C HIS A 16 -16.58 14.89 19.21
N ASN A 17 -17.57 15.21 20.05
CA ASN A 17 -18.09 16.56 20.25
C ASN A 17 -17.04 17.65 20.50
N ALA A 18 -15.91 17.30 21.14
CA ALA A 18 -14.81 18.24 21.37
C ALA A 18 -14.24 18.81 20.05
N LYS A 19 -14.16 17.99 18.99
CA LYS A 19 -13.64 18.41 17.69
C LYS A 19 -14.60 19.37 16.97
N LEU A 20 -15.91 19.25 17.20
CA LEU A 20 -16.92 20.12 16.56
C LEU A 20 -16.72 21.60 16.91
N LYS A 21 -16.14 21.90 18.09
CA LYS A 21 -15.93 23.28 18.56
C LYS A 21 -14.97 24.09 17.71
N THR A 22 -13.95 23.46 17.11
CA THR A 22 -12.91 24.14 16.32
C THR A 22 -12.93 23.76 14.85
N PHE A 23 -13.68 22.71 14.48
CA PHE A 23 -13.66 22.12 13.15
C PHE A 23 -13.74 23.13 12.00
N LEU A 24 -14.77 23.99 11.98
CA LEU A 24 -14.96 24.96 10.90
C LEU A 24 -13.83 26.01 10.84
N LYS A 25 -13.34 26.44 12.00
CA LYS A 25 -12.20 27.36 12.10
C LYS A 25 -10.93 26.73 11.56
N ASP A 26 -10.68 25.47 11.89
CA ASP A 26 -9.49 24.74 11.48
C ASP A 26 -9.54 24.37 9.98
N LEU A 27 -10.75 24.15 9.44
CA LEU A 27 -10.98 23.81 8.03
C LEU A 27 -10.94 25.04 7.11
N ALA A 28 -11.35 26.22 7.57
CA ALA A 28 -11.37 27.46 6.79
C ALA A 28 -10.05 27.77 6.03
N PRO A 29 -8.85 27.71 6.64
CA PRO A 29 -7.60 27.95 5.90
C PRO A 29 -7.34 26.89 4.83
N VAL A 30 -7.77 25.64 5.04
CA VAL A 30 -7.64 24.56 4.06
C VAL A 30 -8.54 24.82 2.85
N VAL A 31 -9.80 25.22 3.08
CA VAL A 31 -10.73 25.59 2.00
C VAL A 31 -10.21 26.81 1.24
N ALA A 32 -9.60 27.78 1.91
CA ALA A 32 -9.01 28.96 1.28
C ALA A 32 -7.83 28.63 0.36
N MET A 33 -7.15 27.49 0.56
CA MET A 33 -6.12 26.99 -0.38
C MET A 33 -6.72 26.41 -1.67
N GLY A 34 -8.04 26.28 -1.77
CA GLY A 34 -8.75 25.88 -2.99
C GLY A 34 -8.54 24.43 -3.42
N PRO A 35 -8.69 23.41 -2.54
CA PRO A 35 -8.72 22.02 -3.00
C PRO A 35 -9.94 21.80 -3.91
N ASP A 36 -9.83 20.85 -4.84
CA ASP A 36 -10.92 20.54 -5.79
C ASP A 36 -12.10 19.84 -5.12
N ALA A 37 -11.87 19.14 -4.02
CA ALA A 37 -12.90 18.50 -3.20
C ALA A 37 -12.37 18.12 -1.80
N LEU A 38 -13.29 17.98 -0.85
CA LEU A 38 -13.05 17.31 0.43
C LEU A 38 -13.56 15.88 0.39
N ILE A 39 -12.81 14.93 0.93
CA ILE A 39 -13.21 13.53 1.09
C ILE A 39 -13.69 13.33 2.54
N MET A 40 -14.98 13.12 2.75
CA MET A 40 -15.63 13.14 4.07
C MET A 40 -16.48 11.90 4.33
N SER A 41 -16.70 11.55 5.60
CA SER A 41 -17.47 10.35 6.00
C SER A 41 -18.60 10.66 6.99
N ASP A 42 -18.40 11.62 7.89
CA ASP A 42 -19.33 11.92 8.97
C ASP A 42 -20.50 12.80 8.49
N PRO A 43 -21.77 12.38 8.64
CA PRO A 43 -22.92 13.16 8.19
C PRO A 43 -23.02 14.54 8.83
N GLY A 44 -22.67 14.66 10.12
CA GLY A 44 -22.74 15.93 10.85
C GLY A 44 -21.70 16.93 10.35
N LEU A 45 -20.45 16.50 10.13
CA LEU A 45 -19.43 17.35 9.54
C LEU A 45 -19.77 17.73 8.09
N ILE A 46 -20.30 16.80 7.30
CA ILE A 46 -20.73 17.08 5.92
C ILE A 46 -21.80 18.17 5.91
N MET A 47 -22.82 18.05 6.78
CA MET A 47 -23.86 19.07 6.95
C MET A 47 -23.23 20.43 7.27
N LEU A 48 -22.35 20.50 8.27
CA LEU A 48 -21.68 21.75 8.67
C LEU A 48 -20.85 22.36 7.52
N VAL A 49 -20.09 21.55 6.77
CA VAL A 49 -19.31 22.05 5.63
C VAL A 49 -20.21 22.58 4.53
N ARG A 50 -21.31 21.90 4.21
CA ARG A 50 -22.25 22.37 3.18
C ARG A 50 -22.91 23.69 3.56
N GLU A 51 -23.22 23.90 4.83
CA GLU A 51 -23.79 25.16 5.33
C GLU A 51 -22.80 26.32 5.24
N HIS A 52 -21.52 26.10 5.55
CA HIS A 52 -20.52 27.16 5.67
C HIS A 52 -19.68 27.37 4.40
N PHE A 53 -19.50 26.33 3.60
CA PHE A 53 -18.70 26.30 2.37
C PHE A 53 -19.48 25.61 1.22
N PRO A 54 -20.64 26.16 0.81
CA PRO A 54 -21.55 25.49 -0.14
C PRO A 54 -20.95 25.23 -1.53
N GLN A 55 -19.87 25.94 -1.90
CA GLN A 55 -19.17 25.76 -3.16
C GLN A 55 -18.11 24.65 -3.11
N MET A 56 -17.75 24.16 -1.92
CA MET A 56 -16.76 23.11 -1.76
C MET A 56 -17.36 21.76 -2.13
N ALA A 57 -16.85 21.12 -3.17
CA ALA A 57 -17.28 19.78 -3.56
C ALA A 57 -16.93 18.76 -2.47
N ILE A 58 -17.84 17.82 -2.23
CA ILE A 58 -17.66 16.77 -1.22
C ILE A 58 -17.76 15.40 -1.90
N HIS A 59 -16.73 14.60 -1.70
CA HIS A 59 -16.67 13.20 -2.09
C HIS A 59 -16.86 12.32 -0.84
N LEU A 60 -17.63 11.25 -0.97
CA LEU A 60 -17.84 10.30 0.12
C LEU A 60 -16.59 9.45 0.30
N SER A 61 -16.10 9.39 1.52
CA SER A 61 -14.98 8.56 1.96
C SER A 61 -15.40 7.10 2.10
N VAL A 62 -14.47 6.20 1.80
CA VAL A 62 -14.61 4.76 2.07
C VAL A 62 -14.95 4.44 3.53
N GLN A 63 -14.60 5.32 4.48
CA GLN A 63 -14.96 5.15 5.90
C GLN A 63 -16.46 5.27 6.18
N ALA A 64 -17.25 5.78 5.23
CA ALA A 64 -18.71 5.74 5.31
C ALA A 64 -19.29 4.35 4.98
N ASN A 65 -18.47 3.40 4.52
CA ASN A 65 -18.85 2.02 4.21
C ASN A 65 -20.07 1.91 3.28
N ALA A 66 -20.09 2.69 2.19
CA ALA A 66 -21.13 2.60 1.17
C ALA A 66 -20.97 1.30 0.36
N VAL A 67 -21.76 0.28 0.74
CA VAL A 67 -21.73 -1.10 0.19
C VAL A 67 -23.00 -1.46 -0.59
N ASN A 68 -23.87 -0.50 -0.88
CA ASN A 68 -25.09 -0.75 -1.68
C ASN A 68 -25.54 0.53 -2.39
N TRP A 69 -26.35 0.38 -3.43
CA TRP A 69 -26.81 1.49 -4.25
C TRP A 69 -27.68 2.48 -3.47
N ALA A 70 -28.48 2.01 -2.50
CA ALA A 70 -29.38 2.87 -1.73
C ALA A 70 -28.60 3.85 -0.84
N SER A 71 -27.50 3.40 -0.25
CA SER A 71 -26.58 4.24 0.52
C SER A 71 -25.91 5.29 -0.38
N VAL A 72 -25.48 4.89 -1.57
CA VAL A 72 -24.88 5.80 -2.55
C VAL A 72 -25.90 6.85 -3.03
N GLU A 73 -27.14 6.44 -3.31
CA GLU A 73 -28.22 7.34 -3.69
C GLU A 73 -28.59 8.32 -2.56
N PHE A 74 -28.63 7.86 -1.31
CA PHE A 74 -28.83 8.74 -0.16
C PHE A 74 -27.78 9.86 -0.14
N TRP A 75 -26.49 9.52 -0.27
CA TRP A 75 -25.42 10.52 -0.28
C TRP A 75 -25.47 11.43 -1.51
N ARG A 76 -25.91 10.92 -2.66
CA ARG A 76 -26.17 11.74 -3.85
C ARG A 76 -27.26 12.78 -3.58
N GLN A 77 -28.35 12.38 -2.91
CA GLN A 77 -29.44 13.29 -2.53
C GLN A 77 -28.99 14.33 -1.49
N GLN A 78 -28.02 13.99 -0.64
CA GLN A 78 -27.33 14.96 0.22
C GLN A 78 -26.36 15.88 -0.54
N GLY A 79 -26.27 15.73 -1.88
CA GLY A 79 -25.53 16.58 -2.79
C GLY A 79 -24.03 16.30 -2.88
N LEU A 80 -23.58 15.09 -2.53
CA LEU A 80 -22.22 14.64 -2.81
C LEU A 80 -22.09 14.26 -4.29
N THR A 81 -20.92 14.50 -4.86
CA THR A 81 -20.67 14.36 -6.31
C THR A 81 -19.95 13.08 -6.69
N ARG A 82 -19.21 12.48 -5.75
CA ARG A 82 -18.46 11.24 -5.94
C ARG A 82 -18.55 10.35 -4.72
N ALA A 83 -18.65 9.04 -4.92
CA ALA A 83 -18.53 8.04 -3.86
C ALA A 83 -17.27 7.19 -4.05
N ILE A 84 -16.40 7.21 -3.04
CA ILE A 84 -15.30 6.24 -2.93
C ILE A 84 -15.89 4.99 -2.29
N LEU A 85 -16.10 3.96 -3.11
CA LEU A 85 -16.79 2.75 -2.71
C LEU A 85 -15.98 1.91 -1.73
N SER A 86 -16.69 1.12 -0.92
CA SER A 86 -16.09 0.17 0.02
C SER A 86 -15.21 -0.85 -0.70
N ARG A 87 -14.13 -1.31 -0.05
CA ARG A 87 -13.24 -2.36 -0.58
C ARG A 87 -13.83 -3.76 -0.48
N GLU A 88 -15.00 -3.87 0.15
CA GLU A 88 -15.73 -5.09 0.44
C GLU A 88 -16.83 -5.39 -0.61
N LEU A 89 -16.75 -4.77 -1.79
CA LEU A 89 -17.68 -4.94 -2.91
C LEU A 89 -17.09 -5.77 -4.04
N SER A 90 -17.95 -6.56 -4.70
CA SER A 90 -17.61 -7.24 -5.96
C SER A 90 -17.78 -6.33 -7.18
N LEU A 91 -17.19 -6.74 -8.31
CA LEU A 91 -17.36 -6.03 -9.59
C LEU A 91 -18.83 -5.98 -10.04
N GLU A 92 -19.60 -7.04 -9.77
CA GLU A 92 -21.04 -7.10 -10.06
C GLU A 92 -21.81 -6.08 -9.22
N GLU A 93 -21.51 -5.97 -7.93
CA GLU A 93 -22.16 -4.99 -7.05
C GLU A 93 -21.79 -3.54 -7.41
N ILE A 94 -20.53 -3.30 -7.78
CA ILE A 94 -20.09 -1.99 -8.29
C ILE A 94 -20.88 -1.64 -9.56
N GLY A 95 -21.06 -2.61 -10.47
CA GLY A 95 -21.88 -2.45 -11.67
C GLY A 95 -23.34 -2.11 -11.34
N GLU A 96 -23.96 -2.82 -10.39
CA GLU A 96 -25.32 -2.54 -9.93
C GLU A 96 -25.45 -1.13 -9.36
N ILE A 97 -24.52 -0.70 -8.50
CA ILE A 97 -24.49 0.66 -7.95
C ILE A 97 -24.43 1.69 -9.08
N ARG A 98 -23.58 1.45 -10.09
CA ARG A 98 -23.40 2.36 -11.22
C ARG A 98 -24.64 2.46 -12.11
N GLU A 99 -25.37 1.37 -12.29
CA GLU A 99 -26.63 1.31 -13.03
C GLU A 99 -27.75 2.03 -12.27
N LYS A 100 -27.89 1.77 -10.97
CA LYS A 100 -28.96 2.35 -10.14
C LYS A 100 -28.74 3.83 -9.80
N VAL A 101 -27.50 4.28 -9.71
CA VAL A 101 -27.14 5.65 -9.31
C VAL A 101 -26.24 6.32 -10.36
N PRO A 102 -26.72 6.53 -11.60
CA PRO A 102 -25.85 6.96 -12.69
C PRO A 102 -25.36 8.41 -12.56
N GLY A 103 -26.01 9.20 -11.71
CA GLY A 103 -25.63 10.59 -11.43
C GLY A 103 -24.54 10.78 -10.37
N MET A 104 -24.00 9.69 -9.80
CA MET A 104 -22.90 9.73 -8.84
C MET A 104 -21.60 9.25 -9.51
N GLU A 105 -20.52 10.02 -9.41
CA GLU A 105 -19.21 9.53 -9.82
C GLU A 105 -18.75 8.41 -8.88
N LEU A 106 -18.17 7.34 -9.42
CA LEU A 106 -17.66 6.23 -8.62
C LEU A 106 -16.13 6.20 -8.63
N GLU A 107 -15.53 6.05 -7.45
CA GLU A 107 -14.10 5.82 -7.26
C GLU A 107 -13.88 4.48 -6.56
N VAL A 108 -13.02 3.64 -7.14
CA VAL A 108 -12.79 2.26 -6.68
C VAL A 108 -11.32 2.05 -6.33
N PHE A 109 -11.05 1.50 -5.15
CA PHE A 109 -9.69 1.06 -4.81
C PHE A 109 -9.28 -0.12 -5.68
N VAL A 110 -8.09 -0.03 -6.27
CA VAL A 110 -7.55 -1.07 -7.14
C VAL A 110 -6.19 -1.58 -6.67
N HIS A 111 -5.52 -0.88 -5.77
CA HIS A 111 -4.20 -1.28 -5.31
C HIS A 111 -3.86 -0.84 -3.88
N GLY A 112 -3.11 -1.70 -3.18
CA GLY A 112 -2.51 -1.44 -1.86
C GLY A 112 -3.18 -2.18 -0.71
N ALA A 113 -2.84 -1.84 0.53
CA ALA A 113 -3.17 -2.66 1.70
C ALA A 113 -4.68 -2.87 1.90
N LEU A 114 -5.13 -4.12 1.95
CA LEU A 114 -6.49 -4.49 2.40
C LEU A 114 -6.59 -4.48 3.93
N CYS A 115 -7.75 -4.06 4.43
CA CYS A 115 -8.05 -4.12 5.86
C CYS A 115 -8.63 -5.49 6.22
N MET A 116 -8.31 -5.99 7.42
CA MET A 116 -8.95 -7.18 7.99
C MET A 116 -10.39 -6.93 8.43
N ALA A 117 -10.69 -5.71 8.87
CA ALA A 117 -12.03 -5.26 9.22
C ALA A 117 -12.57 -4.34 8.12
N TYR A 118 -13.87 -4.03 8.19
CA TYR A 118 -14.46 -2.99 7.36
C TYR A 118 -13.60 -1.73 7.37
N SER A 119 -13.27 -1.27 6.17
CA SER A 119 -12.39 -0.14 5.94
C SER A 119 -12.71 1.05 6.84
N GLY A 120 -11.74 1.44 7.68
CA GLY A 120 -11.87 2.60 8.58
C GLY A 120 -12.56 2.35 9.92
N ARG A 121 -12.98 1.11 10.23
CA ARG A 121 -13.66 0.73 11.49
C ARG A 121 -12.83 -0.14 12.43
N CYS A 122 -11.58 -0.41 12.07
CA CYS A 122 -10.65 -1.20 12.88
C CYS A 122 -10.25 -0.43 14.15
N LEU A 123 -10.18 -1.10 15.30
CA LEU A 123 -9.64 -0.53 16.56
C LEU A 123 -8.27 -1.12 16.94
N LEU A 124 -7.79 -2.10 16.18
CA LEU A 124 -6.62 -2.92 16.53
C LEU A 124 -5.36 -2.08 16.78
N SER A 125 -5.07 -1.13 15.89
CA SER A 125 -3.92 -0.23 16.06
C SER A 125 -4.05 0.58 17.36
N GLY A 126 -5.23 1.12 17.63
CA GLY A 126 -5.48 1.90 18.85
C GLY A 126 -5.25 1.10 20.11
N TYR A 127 -5.67 -0.17 20.11
CA TYR A 127 -5.49 -1.07 21.24
C TYR A 127 -4.03 -1.50 21.43
N ILE A 128 -3.36 -1.95 20.37
CA ILE A 128 -2.04 -2.56 20.45
C ILE A 128 -0.94 -1.52 20.64
N ASN A 129 -1.00 -0.38 19.96
CA ASN A 129 0.10 0.58 19.93
C ASN A 129 -0.31 2.02 20.18
N LYS A 130 -1.55 2.24 20.64
CA LYS A 130 -2.08 3.56 21.02
C LYS A 130 -2.07 4.57 19.85
N ARG A 131 -2.06 4.08 18.60
CA ARG A 131 -2.25 4.90 17.40
C ARG A 131 -3.68 4.77 16.92
N ASP A 132 -4.43 5.87 16.99
CA ASP A 132 -5.83 5.89 16.59
C ASP A 132 -5.97 5.75 15.06
N PRO A 133 -6.50 4.60 14.57
CA PRO A 133 -6.71 4.38 13.15
C PRO A 133 -7.77 5.31 12.54
N ASN A 134 -8.71 5.83 13.35
CA ASN A 134 -9.72 6.79 12.92
C ASN A 134 -9.11 8.14 12.53
N GLN A 135 -7.97 8.51 13.11
CA GLN A 135 -7.21 9.72 12.74
C GLN A 135 -6.24 9.47 11.57
N GLY A 136 -6.36 8.34 10.88
CA GLY A 136 -5.46 7.96 9.80
C GLY A 136 -4.08 7.49 10.26
N SER A 137 -3.86 7.28 11.56
CA SER A 137 -2.55 6.91 12.14
C SER A 137 -2.32 5.40 12.26
N CYS A 138 -3.17 4.58 11.61
CA CYS A 138 -3.05 3.13 11.60
C CYS A 138 -1.64 2.70 11.17
N THR A 139 -1.01 1.83 11.95
CA THR A 139 0.34 1.28 11.69
C THR A 139 0.32 -0.08 11.00
N ASN A 140 -0.86 -0.53 10.59
CA ASN A 140 -1.10 -1.89 10.12
C ASN A 140 -0.70 -2.95 11.16
N ALA A 141 -1.12 -2.78 12.42
CA ALA A 141 -0.85 -3.74 13.50
C ALA A 141 -1.32 -5.18 13.18
N CYS A 142 -2.35 -5.34 12.33
CA CYS A 142 -2.78 -6.65 11.83
C CYS A 142 -1.74 -7.36 10.93
N ARG A 143 -0.67 -6.66 10.54
CA ARG A 143 0.39 -7.15 9.64
C ARG A 143 1.75 -7.24 10.32
N TRP A 144 1.79 -7.01 11.64
CA TRP A 144 3.04 -7.10 12.38
C TRP A 144 3.46 -8.55 12.54
N GLU A 145 4.76 -8.73 12.73
CA GLU A 145 5.36 -9.99 13.13
C GLU A 145 5.11 -10.18 14.63
N TYR A 146 4.45 -11.29 15.01
CA TYR A 146 4.20 -11.61 16.41
C TYR A 146 5.02 -12.83 16.80
N LYS A 147 5.74 -12.72 17.92
CA LYS A 147 6.49 -13.84 18.49
C LYS A 147 5.57 -14.65 19.39
N THR A 148 5.56 -15.96 19.18
CA THR A 148 4.90 -16.92 20.06
C THR A 148 5.81 -17.27 21.24
N HIS A 149 5.19 -17.56 22.37
CA HIS A 149 5.86 -18.03 23.58
C HIS A 149 4.97 -19.11 24.21
N GLU A 150 5.58 -20.15 24.79
CA GLU A 150 4.82 -21.16 25.53
C GLU A 150 4.09 -20.54 26.73
N GLY A 151 2.80 -20.84 26.83
CA GLY A 151 1.94 -20.44 27.93
C GLY A 151 1.56 -21.63 28.79
N LYS A 152 1.34 -21.41 30.09
CA LYS A 152 0.74 -22.39 31.00
C LYS A 152 -0.51 -21.81 31.64
N GLU A 153 -1.49 -22.66 31.92
CA GLU A 153 -2.67 -22.29 32.68
C GLU A 153 -2.28 -22.17 34.17
N ASN A 154 -2.60 -21.03 34.80
CA ASN A 154 -2.43 -20.88 36.24
C ASN A 154 -3.63 -21.51 36.99
N GLU A 155 -3.56 -21.56 38.31
CA GLU A 155 -4.61 -22.15 39.17
C GLU A 155 -5.98 -21.45 39.07
N LEU A 156 -6.03 -20.27 38.42
CA LEU A 156 -7.23 -19.48 38.17
C LEU A 156 -7.77 -19.66 36.73
N GLY A 157 -7.12 -20.49 35.90
CA GLY A 157 -7.50 -20.72 34.51
C GLY A 157 -6.95 -19.69 33.52
N GLU A 158 -6.04 -18.82 33.93
CA GLU A 158 -5.45 -17.80 33.05
C GLU A 158 -4.21 -18.35 32.35
N ILE A 159 -4.09 -18.12 31.04
CA ILE A 159 -2.88 -18.45 30.28
C ILE A 159 -1.81 -17.41 30.60
N VAL A 160 -0.78 -17.82 31.34
CA VAL A 160 0.37 -16.98 31.70
C VAL A 160 1.63 -17.43 30.96
N GLN A 161 2.56 -16.50 30.72
CA GLN A 161 3.89 -16.88 30.23
C GLN A 161 4.54 -17.87 31.20
N GLN A 162 5.22 -18.88 30.65
CA GLN A 162 6.03 -19.81 31.44
C GLN A 162 7.25 -19.10 32.01
N TYR A 163 7.07 -18.42 33.15
CA TYR A 163 8.17 -17.91 33.95
C TYR A 163 8.65 -19.04 34.88
N GLU A 164 9.86 -19.54 34.67
CA GLU A 164 10.57 -20.32 35.69
C GLU A 164 11.20 -19.34 36.69
N PRO A 165 10.75 -19.30 37.97
CA PRO A 165 11.44 -18.50 38.96
C PRO A 165 12.81 -19.14 39.23
N ILE A 166 13.89 -18.38 39.01
CA ILE A 166 15.25 -18.79 39.33
C ILE A 166 15.33 -19.16 40.83
N PRO A 167 15.64 -20.41 41.20
CA PRO A 167 15.97 -20.75 42.57
C PRO A 167 17.33 -20.13 42.90
N VAL A 168 17.40 -19.30 43.94
CA VAL A 168 18.69 -18.89 44.50
C VAL A 168 19.29 -20.09 45.23
N GLN A 169 20.13 -20.86 44.55
CA GLN A 169 21.07 -21.78 45.19
C GLN A 169 22.45 -21.66 44.51
N GLN A 170 23.44 -21.28 45.32
CA GLN A 170 24.83 -21.08 44.93
C GLN A 170 25.56 -22.42 44.75
N ILE A 171 25.84 -22.87 43.52
CA ILE A 171 26.97 -23.80 43.22
C ILE A 171 27.48 -23.59 41.76
N PRO A 172 28.71 -24.02 41.37
CA PRO A 172 29.71 -23.21 40.69
C PRO A 172 29.66 -23.34 39.15
N ALA A 173 30.32 -22.39 38.49
CA ALA A 173 30.36 -22.26 37.03
C ALA A 173 30.86 -23.52 36.30
N GLN A 174 30.00 -24.09 35.45
CA GLN A 174 30.40 -24.73 34.21
C GLN A 174 29.65 -24.05 33.05
N PRO A 175 30.33 -23.70 31.95
CA PRO A 175 29.68 -23.10 30.79
C PRO A 175 28.89 -24.17 30.04
N ILE A 176 27.56 -24.06 30.05
CA ILE A 176 26.69 -24.74 29.09
C ILE A 176 26.32 -23.70 28.05
N GLU A 177 26.73 -23.93 26.81
CA GLU A 177 26.33 -23.12 25.65
C GLU A 177 24.84 -23.35 25.34
N PRO A 178 24.04 -22.29 25.15
CA PRO A 178 22.65 -22.44 24.72
C PRO A 178 22.57 -22.85 23.24
N THR A 179 21.87 -23.95 22.96
CA THR A 179 21.51 -24.44 21.61
C THR A 179 20.25 -23.76 21.07
N LEU A 180 20.21 -22.42 21.08
CA LEU A 180 19.23 -21.67 20.30
C LEU A 180 19.75 -21.50 18.86
N GLY A 181 18.99 -21.95 17.88
CA GLY A 181 19.34 -21.89 16.45
C GLY A 181 19.78 -23.20 15.80
N SER A 182 19.69 -24.33 16.52
CA SER A 182 19.92 -25.67 15.93
C SER A 182 18.60 -26.32 15.51
N GLY A 183 18.21 -26.10 14.25
CA GLY A 183 17.07 -26.75 13.59
C GLY A 183 16.67 -26.01 12.31
N GLY A 184 16.23 -26.75 11.29
CA GLY A 184 15.66 -26.15 10.08
C GLY A 184 14.20 -25.70 10.30
N PRO A 185 13.66 -24.82 9.43
CA PRO A 185 12.23 -24.50 9.41
C PRO A 185 11.36 -25.77 9.31
N THR A 186 10.14 -25.72 9.84
CA THR A 186 9.21 -26.86 9.87
C THR A 186 7.99 -26.60 8.98
N ASP A 187 7.66 -27.56 8.12
CA ASP A 187 6.42 -27.56 7.31
C ASP A 187 5.18 -28.01 8.12
N GLN A 188 5.28 -28.08 9.46
CA GLN A 188 4.17 -28.52 10.30
C GLN A 188 3.07 -27.45 10.38
N LEU A 189 1.84 -27.87 10.05
CA LEU A 189 0.63 -27.05 10.09
C LEU A 189 0.15 -26.90 11.53
N PHE A 190 -0.07 -25.66 11.96
CA PHE A 190 -0.70 -25.36 13.25
C PHE A 190 -2.17 -24.97 13.05
N LEU A 191 -3.01 -25.39 13.99
CA LEU A 191 -4.43 -25.04 14.04
C LEU A 191 -4.70 -24.28 15.33
N LEU A 192 -5.22 -23.07 15.19
CA LEU A 192 -5.72 -22.24 16.28
C LEU A 192 -7.20 -22.52 16.47
N GLU A 193 -7.61 -22.74 17.72
CA GLU A 193 -9.00 -22.92 18.13
C GLU A 193 -9.40 -21.74 19.01
N ASP A 194 -10.48 -21.04 18.64
CA ASP A 194 -11.07 -19.99 19.45
C ASP A 194 -11.93 -20.63 20.55
N ALA A 195 -11.72 -20.25 21.81
CA ALA A 195 -12.45 -20.81 22.96
C ALA A 195 -13.98 -20.59 22.89
N SER A 196 -14.45 -19.63 22.08
CA SER A 196 -15.86 -19.35 21.83
C SER A 196 -16.47 -20.14 20.66
N ARG A 197 -15.64 -20.87 19.89
CA ARG A 197 -16.07 -21.70 18.75
C ARG A 197 -15.31 -23.03 18.71
N PRO A 198 -15.61 -23.95 19.63
CA PRO A 198 -14.97 -25.26 19.66
C PRO A 198 -15.23 -26.02 18.36
N GLY A 199 -14.17 -26.50 17.71
CA GLY A 199 -14.24 -27.25 16.46
C GLY A 199 -14.11 -26.44 15.16
N GLU A 200 -14.03 -25.10 15.21
CA GLU A 200 -13.66 -24.27 14.05
C GLU A 200 -12.15 -23.99 14.07
N LEU A 201 -11.38 -24.87 13.43
CA LEU A 201 -9.92 -24.78 13.38
C LEU A 201 -9.47 -23.76 12.32
N MET A 202 -8.64 -22.80 12.72
CA MET A 202 -8.03 -21.79 11.83
C MET A 202 -6.56 -22.13 11.60
N SER A 203 -6.08 -22.12 10.36
CA SER A 203 -4.66 -22.37 10.07
C SER A 203 -3.79 -21.18 10.50
N ALA A 204 -2.73 -21.47 11.25
CA ALA A 204 -1.63 -20.56 11.52
C ALA A 204 -0.36 -21.10 10.88
N TYR A 205 0.42 -20.19 10.29
CA TYR A 205 1.70 -20.50 9.66
C TYR A 205 2.81 -19.78 10.42
N GLU A 206 3.89 -20.52 10.66
CA GLU A 206 5.13 -20.05 11.23
C GLU A 206 6.20 -20.21 10.14
N ASP A 207 6.91 -19.14 9.82
CA ASP A 207 8.10 -19.20 8.95
C ASP A 207 9.35 -18.82 9.76
N GLU A 208 10.51 -18.74 9.10
CA GLU A 208 11.79 -18.31 9.67
C GLU A 208 11.74 -16.90 10.31
N HIS A 209 10.61 -16.19 10.14
CA HIS A 209 10.32 -14.86 10.65
C HIS A 209 9.08 -14.83 11.56
N GLY A 210 8.62 -15.96 12.14
CA GLY A 210 7.63 -15.97 13.24
C GLY A 210 6.17 -16.21 12.84
N THR A 211 5.24 -15.95 13.78
CA THR A 211 3.81 -16.33 13.65
C THR A 211 2.93 -15.13 13.29
N TYR A 212 2.13 -15.27 12.23
CA TYR A 212 1.23 -14.21 11.76
C TYR A 212 -0.22 -14.49 12.16
N ILE A 213 -0.84 -13.60 12.93
CA ILE A 213 -2.21 -13.81 13.46
C ILE A 213 -3.31 -13.47 12.42
N MET A 214 -3.04 -12.63 11.41
CA MET A 214 -4.08 -12.14 10.46
C MET A 214 -3.48 -11.71 9.09
N ASN A 215 -3.03 -12.66 8.26
CA ASN A 215 -2.30 -12.42 7.00
C ASN A 215 -3.13 -11.65 5.92
N SER A 216 -3.31 -10.33 6.11
CA SER A 216 -3.95 -9.46 5.11
C SER A 216 -2.99 -9.20 3.94
N LYS A 217 -3.35 -9.73 2.77
CA LYS A 217 -2.70 -9.46 1.48
C LYS A 217 -2.90 -8.01 1.02
N ASP A 218 -2.18 -7.61 -0.02
CA ASP A 218 -2.41 -6.34 -0.73
C ASP A 218 -3.40 -6.54 -1.89
N LEU A 219 -4.22 -5.53 -2.15
CA LEU A 219 -5.10 -5.50 -3.32
C LEU A 219 -4.26 -5.27 -4.59
N ARG A 220 -4.53 -6.04 -5.64
CA ARG A 220 -4.08 -5.77 -7.01
C ARG A 220 -5.20 -6.13 -7.99
N ALA A 221 -5.74 -5.11 -8.65
CA ALA A 221 -6.86 -5.24 -9.57
C ALA A 221 -6.54 -4.68 -10.97
N VAL A 222 -5.27 -4.64 -11.36
CA VAL A 222 -4.83 -4.08 -12.65
C VAL A 222 -5.46 -4.80 -13.85
N GLN A 223 -5.72 -6.10 -13.72
CA GLN A 223 -6.41 -6.92 -14.72
C GLN A 223 -7.89 -6.57 -14.88
N HIS A 224 -8.50 -5.87 -13.91
CA HIS A 224 -9.90 -5.47 -13.94
C HIS A 224 -10.13 -4.05 -14.45
N VAL A 225 -9.06 -3.34 -14.84
CA VAL A 225 -9.13 -1.95 -15.30
C VAL A 225 -10.09 -1.79 -16.49
N GLU A 226 -10.01 -2.68 -17.47
CA GLU A 226 -10.90 -2.66 -18.65
C GLU A 226 -12.38 -2.79 -18.22
N ARG A 227 -12.68 -3.75 -17.35
CA ARG A 227 -14.05 -3.99 -16.86
C ARG A 227 -14.58 -2.78 -16.07
N LEU A 228 -13.77 -2.20 -15.18
CA LEU A 228 -14.12 -0.99 -14.42
C LEU A 228 -14.35 0.22 -15.34
N LEU A 229 -13.56 0.36 -16.39
CA LEU A 229 -13.73 1.40 -17.41
C LEU A 229 -15.05 1.21 -18.18
N GLN A 230 -15.32 0.00 -18.66
CA GLN A 230 -16.56 -0.33 -19.37
C GLN A 230 -17.81 -0.11 -18.51
N MET A 231 -17.73 -0.36 -17.20
CA MET A 231 -18.81 -0.04 -16.25
C MET A 231 -19.06 1.46 -16.12
N GLY A 232 -18.09 2.32 -16.46
CA GLY A 232 -18.18 3.76 -16.25
C GLY A 232 -17.78 4.19 -14.83
N VAL A 233 -16.83 3.48 -14.22
CA VAL A 233 -16.12 3.96 -13.02
C VAL A 233 -15.25 5.16 -13.40
N HIS A 234 -15.31 6.23 -12.60
CA HIS A 234 -14.74 7.54 -12.97
C HIS A 234 -13.30 7.71 -12.47
N SER A 235 -12.92 6.99 -11.42
CA SER A 235 -11.61 7.13 -10.78
C SER A 235 -11.16 5.80 -10.20
N LEU A 236 -9.89 5.46 -10.43
CA LEU A 236 -9.22 4.32 -9.79
C LEU A 236 -8.31 4.84 -8.68
N LYS A 237 -8.38 4.22 -7.51
CA LYS A 237 -7.68 4.67 -6.32
C LYS A 237 -6.58 3.70 -5.92
N ILE A 238 -5.38 4.23 -5.73
CA ILE A 238 -4.20 3.51 -5.25
C ILE A 238 -3.90 4.00 -3.84
N GLU A 239 -3.70 3.09 -2.90
CA GLU A 239 -3.27 3.41 -1.53
C GLU A 239 -1.75 3.66 -1.50
N GLY A 240 -1.37 4.92 -1.26
CA GLY A 240 0.02 5.37 -1.20
C GLY A 240 0.49 5.74 0.20
N ARG A 241 -0.37 5.70 1.23
CA ARG A 241 0.02 6.03 2.60
C ARG A 241 1.13 5.09 3.06
N THR A 242 2.16 5.65 3.70
CA THR A 242 3.38 4.95 4.14
C THR A 242 4.19 4.25 3.04
N LYS A 243 3.88 4.48 1.76
CA LYS A 243 4.63 3.92 0.62
C LYS A 243 5.67 4.93 0.14
N SER A 244 6.73 4.44 -0.48
CA SER A 244 7.74 5.31 -1.11
C SER A 244 7.14 6.03 -2.32
N HIS A 245 7.74 7.16 -2.70
CA HIS A 245 7.33 7.85 -3.94
C HIS A 245 7.60 6.96 -5.17
N TYR A 246 8.64 6.11 -5.16
CA TYR A 246 8.87 5.10 -6.21
C TYR A 246 7.69 4.14 -6.36
N TYR A 247 7.19 3.58 -5.25
CA TYR A 247 6.00 2.72 -5.26
C TYR A 247 4.82 3.45 -5.91
N CYS A 248 4.50 4.65 -5.42
CA CYS A 248 3.38 5.44 -5.93
C CYS A 248 3.52 5.76 -7.42
N ALA A 249 4.71 6.17 -7.86
CA ALA A 249 4.99 6.48 -9.25
C ALA A 249 4.85 5.23 -10.13
N ARG A 250 5.47 4.12 -9.74
CA ARG A 250 5.46 2.88 -10.54
C ARG A 250 4.05 2.32 -10.65
N THR A 251 3.33 2.22 -9.54
CA THR A 251 1.94 1.77 -9.57
C THR A 251 1.08 2.69 -10.43
N ALA A 252 1.20 4.02 -10.29
CA ALA A 252 0.45 4.96 -11.12
C ALA A 252 0.76 4.81 -12.62
N GLN A 253 2.02 4.61 -13.00
CA GLN A 253 2.42 4.38 -14.39
C GLN A 253 1.81 3.08 -14.95
N VAL A 254 1.86 1.99 -14.18
CA VAL A 254 1.28 0.69 -14.56
C VAL A 254 -0.23 0.82 -14.80
N TYR A 255 -0.96 1.42 -13.86
CA TYR A 255 -2.41 1.60 -14.02
C TYR A 255 -2.75 2.60 -15.13
N ARG A 256 -1.93 3.64 -15.36
CA ARG A 256 -2.11 4.55 -16.49
C ARG A 256 -2.01 3.81 -17.82
N LYS A 257 -0.98 2.98 -17.99
CA LYS A 257 -0.81 2.12 -19.17
C LYS A 257 -1.99 1.16 -19.34
N ALA A 258 -2.45 0.51 -18.27
CA ALA A 258 -3.62 -0.37 -18.32
C ALA A 258 -4.88 0.38 -18.80
N ILE A 259 -5.11 1.61 -18.33
CA ILE A 259 -6.24 2.43 -18.79
C ILE A 259 -6.06 2.82 -20.26
N ASP A 260 -4.87 3.28 -20.65
CA ASP A 260 -4.59 3.70 -22.03
C ASP A 260 -4.75 2.55 -23.04
N ASP A 261 -4.24 1.37 -22.69
CA ASP A 261 -4.37 0.16 -23.51
C ASP A 261 -5.84 -0.28 -23.61
N ALA A 262 -6.60 -0.26 -22.50
CA ALA A 262 -8.02 -0.58 -22.51
C ALA A 262 -8.84 0.44 -23.35
N MET A 263 -8.54 1.73 -23.23
CA MET A 263 -9.18 2.77 -24.05
C MET A 263 -8.85 2.63 -25.54
N ALA A 264 -7.67 2.12 -25.87
CA ALA A 264 -7.27 1.80 -27.24
C ALA A 264 -7.80 0.44 -27.74
N GLY A 265 -8.58 -0.29 -26.94
CA GLY A 265 -9.12 -1.62 -27.28
C GLY A 265 -8.05 -2.70 -27.40
N LYS A 266 -6.88 -2.51 -26.78
CA LYS A 266 -5.82 -3.52 -26.75
C LYS A 266 -6.13 -4.58 -25.70
N PRO A 267 -5.75 -5.85 -25.92
CA PRO A 267 -5.86 -6.88 -24.89
C PRO A 267 -5.00 -6.53 -23.68
N PHE A 268 -5.40 -7.02 -22.50
CA PHE A 268 -4.67 -6.79 -21.26
C PHE A 268 -3.23 -7.32 -21.33
N ASP A 269 -2.27 -6.44 -21.06
CA ASP A 269 -0.84 -6.74 -21.01
C ASP A 269 -0.49 -7.39 -19.66
N LYS A 270 -0.24 -8.70 -19.66
CA LYS A 270 0.03 -9.48 -18.44
C LYS A 270 1.32 -9.04 -17.74
N SER A 271 2.29 -8.47 -18.46
CA SER A 271 3.57 -8.01 -17.88
C SER A 271 3.39 -6.87 -16.85
N LEU A 272 2.24 -6.20 -16.88
CA LEU A 272 1.86 -5.20 -15.88
C LEU A 272 1.69 -5.81 -14.48
N MET A 273 1.30 -7.08 -14.39
CA MET A 273 1.23 -7.78 -13.11
C MET A 273 2.63 -8.07 -12.57
N ASP A 274 3.53 -8.55 -13.42
CA ASP A 274 4.93 -8.85 -13.05
C ASP A 274 5.65 -7.57 -12.58
N THR A 275 5.39 -6.45 -13.27
CA THR A 275 5.91 -5.13 -12.86
C THR A 275 5.46 -4.75 -11.44
N LEU A 276 4.22 -5.05 -11.05
CA LEU A 276 3.72 -4.77 -9.70
C LEU A 276 4.24 -5.78 -8.66
N GLU A 277 4.56 -7.01 -9.06
CA GLU A 277 5.19 -8.03 -8.20
C GLU A 277 6.61 -7.61 -7.77
N SER A 278 7.29 -6.79 -8.58
CA SER A 278 8.61 -6.25 -8.23
C SER A 278 8.58 -5.23 -7.08
N LEU A 279 7.40 -4.69 -6.73
CA LEU A 279 7.22 -3.71 -5.66
C LEU A 279 7.11 -4.39 -4.29
N ALA A 280 7.31 -3.63 -3.21
CA ALA A 280 7.11 -4.14 -1.85
C ALA A 280 5.61 -4.34 -1.52
N HIS A 281 5.21 -5.58 -1.29
CA HIS A 281 3.88 -6.09 -0.97
C HIS A 281 3.97 -7.31 -0.02
N ARG A 282 2.80 -7.80 0.45
CA ARG A 282 2.66 -9.00 1.31
C ARG A 282 1.77 -10.04 0.64
N GLY A 283 2.15 -10.42 -0.57
CA GLY A 283 1.28 -11.14 -1.52
C GLY A 283 0.12 -10.27 -2.05
N TYR A 284 -0.34 -10.57 -3.26
CA TYR A 284 -1.49 -9.89 -3.85
C TYR A 284 -2.75 -10.74 -3.83
N THR A 285 -3.89 -10.08 -3.81
CA THR A 285 -5.22 -10.65 -3.99
C THR A 285 -6.11 -9.66 -4.74
N GLU A 286 -7.16 -10.18 -5.38
CA GLU A 286 -8.24 -9.37 -5.96
C GLU A 286 -9.23 -8.88 -4.90
N GLY A 287 -9.10 -9.35 -3.66
CA GLY A 287 -9.99 -9.01 -2.56
C GLY A 287 -11.43 -9.39 -2.88
N PHE A 288 -12.38 -8.52 -2.54
CA PHE A 288 -13.81 -8.76 -2.77
C PHE A 288 -14.26 -8.51 -4.21
N LEU A 289 -13.42 -7.89 -5.05
CA LEU A 289 -13.78 -7.58 -6.45
C LEU A 289 -14.20 -8.83 -7.22
N ARG A 290 -13.66 -10.00 -6.83
CA ARG A 290 -14.08 -11.31 -7.33
C ARG A 290 -14.62 -12.15 -6.17
N ARG A 291 -15.94 -12.32 -6.11
CA ARG A 291 -16.57 -13.22 -5.13
C ARG A 291 -16.22 -14.67 -5.45
N HIS A 292 -15.85 -15.44 -4.42
CA HIS A 292 -15.51 -16.87 -4.51
C HIS A 292 -14.42 -17.18 -5.54
N VAL A 293 -13.18 -16.81 -5.22
CA VAL A 293 -12.04 -17.47 -5.85
C VAL A 293 -12.00 -18.89 -5.27
N HIS A 294 -12.04 -19.92 -6.12
CA HIS A 294 -11.61 -21.25 -5.68
C HIS A 294 -10.19 -21.11 -5.09
N ASP A 295 -9.94 -21.76 -3.95
CA ASP A 295 -8.74 -21.64 -3.13
C ASP A 295 -7.40 -21.81 -3.92
N GLU A 296 -7.48 -22.33 -5.15
CA GLU A 296 -6.37 -22.62 -6.06
C GLU A 296 -5.56 -21.40 -6.56
N TYR A 297 -6.02 -20.16 -6.39
CA TYR A 297 -5.24 -18.95 -6.77
C TYR A 297 -4.66 -18.21 -5.56
N GLN A 298 -4.81 -18.73 -4.35
CA GLN A 298 -4.17 -18.20 -3.16
C GLN A 298 -2.77 -18.80 -3.07
N ASN A 299 -1.76 -18.17 -3.68
CA ASN A 299 -0.38 -18.51 -3.36
C ASN A 299 -0.16 -18.30 -1.86
N TYR A 300 0.02 -19.40 -1.12
CA TYR A 300 0.38 -19.46 0.29
C TYR A 300 1.90 -19.56 0.49
N GLN A 301 2.70 -19.52 -0.58
CA GLN A 301 4.10 -19.92 -0.51
C GLN A 301 5.09 -18.81 -0.13
N HIS A 302 4.74 -17.52 -0.28
CA HIS A 302 5.67 -16.42 0.04
C HIS A 302 4.97 -15.22 0.69
N GLY A 303 5.32 -14.93 1.95
CA GLY A 303 4.79 -13.82 2.77
C GLY A 303 5.50 -12.47 2.59
N PHE A 304 6.53 -12.42 1.73
CA PHE A 304 7.38 -11.24 1.50
C PHE A 304 7.65 -11.04 0.00
N SER A 305 7.86 -9.79 -0.41
CA SER A 305 8.29 -9.48 -1.78
C SER A 305 9.73 -9.90 -2.00
N VAL A 306 9.94 -10.84 -2.92
CA VAL A 306 11.24 -11.02 -3.56
C VAL A 306 11.24 -10.13 -4.79
N SER A 307 11.95 -9.01 -4.73
CA SER A 307 12.13 -8.15 -5.91
C SER A 307 13.17 -8.80 -6.82
N GLU A 308 12.76 -9.82 -7.58
CA GLU A 308 13.67 -10.63 -8.40
C GLU A 308 14.08 -9.95 -9.72
N GLN A 309 13.39 -8.87 -10.10
CA GLN A 309 13.53 -8.29 -11.45
C GLN A 309 14.12 -6.88 -11.48
N GLN A 310 13.78 -6.00 -10.53
CA GLN A 310 14.22 -4.60 -10.57
C GLN A 310 14.50 -4.03 -9.18
N GLN A 311 15.66 -3.41 -9.00
CA GLN A 311 16.01 -2.68 -7.78
C GLN A 311 15.96 -1.17 -8.03
N PHE A 312 15.27 -0.41 -7.18
CA PHE A 312 15.36 1.06 -7.20
C PHE A 312 16.73 1.52 -6.70
N VAL A 313 17.48 2.28 -7.52
CA VAL A 313 18.88 2.62 -7.24
C VAL A 313 19.17 4.11 -7.09
N GLY A 314 18.30 5.00 -7.56
CA GLY A 314 18.50 6.43 -7.36
C GLY A 314 17.40 7.33 -7.91
N GLU A 315 17.52 8.62 -7.61
CA GLU A 315 16.60 9.69 -8.02
C GLU A 315 17.37 10.75 -8.78
N LEU A 316 16.83 11.24 -9.89
CA LEU A 316 17.43 12.35 -10.62
C LEU A 316 17.02 13.67 -9.96
N THR A 317 17.96 14.61 -9.87
CA THR A 317 17.71 15.91 -9.22
C THR A 317 17.03 16.92 -10.14
N GLY A 318 17.01 16.66 -11.45
CA GLY A 318 16.62 17.62 -12.48
C GLY A 318 17.81 18.34 -13.11
N GLU A 319 18.97 18.32 -12.45
CA GLU A 319 20.16 19.07 -12.86
C GLU A 319 21.08 18.25 -13.76
N ARG A 320 21.85 18.96 -14.59
CA ARG A 320 22.92 18.40 -15.42
C ARG A 320 24.22 19.14 -15.19
N VAL A 321 25.32 18.41 -15.07
CA VAL A 321 26.68 18.95 -14.96
C VAL A 321 27.52 18.36 -16.07
N ASN A 322 28.11 19.22 -16.92
CA ASN A 322 28.89 18.81 -18.09
C ASN A 322 28.14 17.83 -19.02
N GLY A 323 26.83 18.01 -19.17
CA GLY A 323 25.96 17.15 -19.98
C GLY A 323 25.50 15.84 -19.29
N LEU A 324 26.06 15.50 -18.13
CA LEU A 324 25.70 14.32 -17.36
C LEU A 324 24.56 14.62 -16.38
N ALA A 325 23.63 13.68 -16.24
CA ALA A 325 22.51 13.77 -15.31
C ALA A 325 22.99 13.52 -13.87
N GLU A 326 22.60 14.39 -12.95
CA GLU A 326 22.90 14.24 -11.52
C GLU A 326 21.92 13.27 -10.85
N VAL A 327 22.46 12.26 -10.17
CA VAL A 327 21.70 11.19 -9.50
C VAL A 327 22.03 11.16 -8.02
N LYS A 328 21.00 11.26 -7.17
CA LYS A 328 21.07 10.91 -5.75
C LYS A 328 20.94 9.40 -5.61
N VAL A 329 22.03 8.75 -5.24
CA VAL A 329 22.11 7.30 -5.11
C VAL A 329 21.31 6.84 -3.89
N LYS A 330 20.62 5.71 -4.02
CA LYS A 330 19.87 5.03 -2.96
C LYS A 330 20.36 3.62 -2.71
N ASN A 331 20.61 2.86 -3.77
CA ASN A 331 21.19 1.52 -3.70
C ASN A 331 22.36 1.40 -4.66
N ARG A 332 23.21 0.39 -4.43
CA ARG A 332 24.41 0.16 -5.24
C ARG A 332 24.06 -0.17 -6.69
N PHE A 333 24.77 0.43 -7.64
CA PHE A 333 24.79 0.05 -9.06
C PHE A 333 26.18 0.32 -9.67
N ALA A 334 26.49 -0.29 -10.80
CA ALA A 334 27.82 -0.27 -11.40
C ALA A 334 27.78 -0.04 -12.92
N VAL A 335 28.90 0.46 -13.46
CA VAL A 335 29.12 0.51 -14.91
C VAL A 335 29.00 -0.91 -15.48
N GLY A 336 28.24 -1.04 -16.55
CA GLY A 336 27.85 -2.32 -17.16
C GLY A 336 26.46 -2.81 -16.75
N ASP A 337 25.86 -2.29 -15.67
CA ASP A 337 24.50 -2.67 -15.28
C ASP A 337 23.47 -2.23 -16.34
N LEU A 338 22.42 -3.04 -16.53
CA LEU A 338 21.25 -2.63 -17.30
C LEU A 338 20.33 -1.80 -16.41
N LEU A 339 20.13 -0.54 -16.78
CA LEU A 339 19.32 0.41 -16.01
C LEU A 339 18.04 0.77 -16.76
N GLU A 340 17.00 1.07 -15.99
CA GLU A 340 15.76 1.69 -16.46
C GLU A 340 15.62 3.07 -15.83
N LEU A 341 15.55 4.09 -16.68
CA LEU A 341 15.18 5.45 -16.31
C LEU A 341 13.67 5.62 -16.49
N MET A 342 12.95 5.73 -15.39
CA MET A 342 11.50 5.98 -15.39
C MET A 342 11.23 7.48 -15.26
N THR A 343 10.48 8.01 -16.21
CA THR A 343 10.08 9.42 -16.25
C THR A 343 8.55 9.54 -16.34
N PRO A 344 7.97 10.71 -16.03
CA PRO A 344 6.56 10.98 -16.28
C PRO A 344 6.12 10.78 -17.74
N GLN A 345 7.05 10.88 -18.70
CA GLN A 345 6.80 10.77 -20.14
C GLN A 345 7.00 9.35 -20.68
N GLY A 346 7.63 8.46 -19.92
CA GLY A 346 7.94 7.08 -20.34
C GLY A 346 9.23 6.54 -19.74
N ASN A 347 9.56 5.30 -20.10
CA ASN A 347 10.75 4.62 -19.59
C ASN A 347 11.81 4.49 -20.67
N LEU A 348 13.08 4.62 -20.28
CA LEU A 348 14.24 4.42 -21.14
C LEU A 348 15.14 3.34 -20.52
N ASN A 349 15.35 2.25 -21.25
CA ASN A 349 16.32 1.23 -20.88
C ASN A 349 17.67 1.50 -21.55
N PHE A 350 18.76 1.39 -20.80
CA PHE A 350 20.12 1.58 -21.31
C PHE A 350 21.13 0.81 -20.46
N ARG A 351 22.26 0.46 -21.06
CA ARG A 351 23.39 -0.10 -20.30
C ARG A 351 24.25 1.05 -19.80
N LEU A 352 24.61 1.05 -18.52
CA LEU A 352 25.43 2.13 -17.95
C LEU A 352 26.86 2.05 -18.49
N GLU A 353 27.28 3.02 -19.29
CA GLU A 353 28.62 3.03 -19.90
C GLU A 353 29.65 3.82 -19.09
N ARG A 354 29.20 4.86 -18.38
CA ARG A 354 30.07 5.81 -17.69
C ARG A 354 29.39 6.35 -16.43
N LEU A 355 30.17 6.50 -15.36
CA LEU A 355 29.74 7.04 -14.09
C LEU A 355 30.84 7.95 -13.52
N GLU A 356 30.48 9.10 -12.95
CA GLU A 356 31.44 10.07 -12.43
C GLU A 356 31.04 10.64 -11.07
N LYS A 357 32.03 11.17 -10.34
CA LYS A 357 31.81 12.12 -9.23
C LYS A 357 31.61 13.53 -9.77
N HIS A 358 31.18 14.44 -8.91
CA HIS A 358 31.09 15.88 -9.23
C HIS A 358 32.44 16.46 -9.69
N SER A 359 33.57 15.90 -9.23
CA SER A 359 34.92 16.32 -9.65
C SER A 359 35.30 15.89 -11.07
N GLY A 360 34.48 15.11 -11.77
CA GLY A 360 34.80 14.48 -13.06
C GLY A 360 35.67 13.21 -12.95
N GLU A 361 35.95 12.75 -11.73
CA GLU A 361 36.64 11.47 -11.50
C GLU A 361 35.72 10.31 -11.88
N ALA A 362 36.19 9.41 -12.76
CA ALA A 362 35.44 8.23 -13.16
C ALA A 362 35.25 7.24 -12.00
N LEU A 363 34.06 6.68 -11.90
CA LEU A 363 33.66 5.65 -10.95
C LEU A 363 33.28 4.38 -11.70
N SER A 364 33.61 3.22 -11.14
CA SER A 364 33.07 1.95 -11.61
C SER A 364 31.77 1.58 -10.90
N VAL A 365 31.55 2.09 -9.69
CA VAL A 365 30.43 1.71 -8.81
C VAL A 365 29.90 2.93 -8.06
N ALA A 366 28.57 3.07 -8.02
CA ALA A 366 27.86 3.92 -7.08
C ALA A 366 27.65 3.12 -5.77
N PRO A 367 28.21 3.55 -4.63
CA PRO A 367 28.32 2.70 -3.45
C PRO A 367 27.02 2.53 -2.64
N GLY A 368 26.05 3.45 -2.74
CA GLY A 368 24.78 3.40 -2.02
C GLY A 368 24.31 4.78 -1.54
N ASP A 369 23.31 4.80 -0.64
CA ASP A 369 22.71 6.04 -0.12
C ASP A 369 23.74 7.06 0.41
N GLY A 370 23.39 8.34 0.32
CA GLY A 370 24.26 9.45 0.73
C GLY A 370 25.29 9.91 -0.32
N HIS A 371 25.34 9.26 -1.49
CA HIS A 371 26.24 9.64 -2.57
C HIS A 371 25.51 10.31 -3.73
N THR A 372 26.19 11.23 -4.41
CA THR A 372 25.73 11.84 -5.66
C THR A 372 26.70 11.47 -6.77
N VAL A 373 26.17 11.00 -7.89
CA VAL A 373 26.94 10.54 -9.04
C VAL A 373 26.35 11.12 -10.32
N TYR A 374 27.14 11.12 -11.39
CA TYR A 374 26.78 11.71 -12.67
C TYR A 374 26.89 10.64 -13.76
N LEU A 375 25.85 10.49 -14.57
CA LEU A 375 25.80 9.48 -15.64
C LEU A 375 25.21 10.05 -16.93
N PRO A 376 25.50 9.45 -18.10
CA PRO A 376 24.95 9.93 -19.37
C PRO A 376 23.48 9.54 -19.51
N VAL A 377 22.63 10.52 -19.81
CA VAL A 377 21.23 10.35 -20.24
C VAL A 377 21.01 11.27 -21.45
N PRO A 378 20.29 10.85 -22.50
CA PRO A 378 20.03 11.70 -23.66
C PRO A 378 19.50 13.09 -23.26
N GLU A 379 19.98 14.15 -23.91
CA GLU A 379 19.62 15.54 -23.57
C GLU A 379 18.13 15.84 -23.77
N SER A 380 17.46 15.09 -24.66
CA SER A 380 16.02 15.22 -24.92
C SER A 380 15.14 14.74 -23.76
N ILE A 381 15.71 14.08 -22.75
CA ILE A 381 14.97 13.55 -21.61
C ILE A 381 14.91 14.60 -20.50
N ASP A 382 13.68 14.94 -20.10
CA ASP A 382 13.40 15.70 -18.89
C ASP A 382 13.71 14.86 -17.66
N LEU A 383 14.59 15.38 -16.80
CA LEU A 383 15.06 14.70 -15.60
C LEU A 383 14.16 14.96 -14.38
N ASN A 384 13.19 15.88 -14.48
CA ASN A 384 12.30 16.20 -13.38
C ASN A 384 11.44 14.98 -12.98
N TYR A 385 11.50 14.64 -11.69
CA TYR A 385 10.82 13.47 -11.10
C TYR A 385 11.25 12.11 -11.67
N ALA A 386 12.39 12.06 -12.37
CA ALA A 386 12.87 10.82 -12.94
C ALA A 386 13.50 9.92 -11.87
N LEU A 387 13.24 8.62 -11.99
CA LEU A 387 13.67 7.58 -11.06
C LEU A 387 14.53 6.56 -11.82
N LEU A 388 15.55 6.03 -11.14
CA LEU A 388 16.51 5.10 -11.74
C LEU A 388 16.40 3.73 -11.06
N MET A 389 16.22 2.69 -11.88
CA MET A 389 16.17 1.30 -11.45
C MET A 389 17.30 0.51 -12.13
N ARG A 390 17.80 -0.52 -11.45
CA ARG A 390 18.66 -1.54 -12.03
C ARG A 390 17.84 -2.79 -12.31
N ASN A 391 17.91 -3.29 -13.54
CA ASN A 391 17.36 -4.57 -13.92
C ASN A 391 18.29 -5.68 -13.40
N LEU A 392 17.74 -6.62 -12.63
CA LEU A 392 18.49 -7.77 -12.13
C LEU A 392 18.41 -8.87 -13.20
N GLU A 393 19.57 -9.32 -13.70
CA GLU A 393 19.63 -10.51 -14.54
C GLU A 393 19.29 -11.71 -13.63
N GLY A 394 18.16 -12.38 -13.90
CA GLY A 394 17.59 -13.39 -13.02
C GLY A 394 18.58 -14.50 -12.65
N THR A 395 19.26 -14.34 -11.53
CA THR A 395 19.88 -15.46 -10.82
C THR A 395 18.81 -16.12 -9.99
N SER A 396 18.10 -17.08 -10.59
CA SER A 396 17.49 -18.16 -9.83
C SER A 396 18.64 -18.91 -9.13
N SER A 397 18.95 -18.50 -7.91
CA SER A 397 19.61 -19.39 -6.96
C SER A 397 18.53 -20.30 -6.41
N ARG A 398 18.73 -21.59 -6.65
CA ARG A 398 17.90 -22.73 -6.25
C ARG A 398 17.41 -22.68 -4.81
#